data_AF-A0A8H2JKP4-F1
#
_entry.id   AF-A0A8H2JKP4-F1
#
_cell.length_a   1.000
_cell.length_b   1.000
_cell.length_c   1.000
_cell.angle_alpha   90.00
_cell.angle_beta   90.00
_cell.angle_gamma   90.00
#
_symmetry.space_group_name_H-M   'P 1'
#
loop_
_entity.id
_entity.type
_entity.pdbx_description
1 polymer ?
#
loop_
_entity_poly.entity_id
_entity_poly.type
_entity_poly.pdbx_seq_one_letter_code
_entity_poly.pdbx_strand_id
1 'polypeptide(L)'
;MTDSAKANDLLAQLPKGKGPAPVHLWNPDFCGNIDMRIARDGTWFYQGTPIGRKPMVKLFSNIIRRDGDDYFLITPVEKVGITVEDAPFVAVTLDVEGQGESQVLRFTT
;
A
#
# COMPACT_ATOMS: atom_id res chain seq x y z
N MET A 1 4.63 -18.50 13.13
CA MET A 1 4.79 -17.08 13.53
C MET A 1 3.42 -16.43 13.39
N THR A 2 2.97 -15.72 14.43
CA THR A 2 1.66 -15.04 14.41
C THR A 2 1.72 -13.84 13.45
N ASP A 3 0.60 -13.52 12.80
CA ASP A 3 0.52 -12.39 11.85
C ASP A 3 1.02 -11.06 12.45
N SER A 4 0.83 -10.88 13.77
CA SER A 4 1.28 -9.72 14.54
C SER A 4 2.79 -9.53 14.56
N ALA A 5 3.56 -10.62 14.49
CA ALA A 5 5.02 -10.53 14.39
C ALA A 5 5.47 -10.03 13.01
N LYS A 6 4.88 -10.58 11.93
CA LYS A 6 5.23 -10.18 10.55
C LYS A 6 4.94 -8.70 10.27
N ALA A 7 3.79 -8.20 10.72
CA ALA A 7 3.46 -6.78 10.53
C ALA A 7 4.45 -5.85 11.26
N ASN A 8 4.92 -6.24 12.44
CA ASN A 8 5.93 -5.47 13.17
C ASN A 8 7.31 -5.54 12.50
N ASP A 9 7.70 -6.69 11.97
CA ASP A 9 8.96 -6.85 11.23
C ASP A 9 8.97 -6.00 9.96
N LEU A 10 7.84 -5.97 9.23
CA LEU A 10 7.65 -5.10 8.07
C LEU A 10 7.87 -3.63 8.44
N LEU A 11 7.33 -3.16 9.57
CA LEU A 11 7.50 -1.79 10.04
C LEU A 11 8.98 -1.43 10.31
N ALA A 12 9.76 -2.38 10.81
CA ALA A 12 11.16 -2.15 11.15
C ALA A 12 12.07 -2.00 9.91
N GLN A 13 11.66 -2.57 8.78
CA GLN A 13 12.48 -2.68 7.56
C GLN A 13 12.25 -1.54 6.54
N LEU A 14 11.40 -0.58 6.88
CA LEU A 14 10.96 0.43 5.92
C LEU A 14 12.05 1.47 5.62
N PRO A 15 12.23 1.86 4.34
CA PRO A 15 13.23 2.85 3.97
C PRO A 15 12.98 4.18 4.68
N LYS A 16 14.03 4.75 5.25
CA LYS A 16 14.03 6.12 5.76
C LYS A 16 14.22 7.10 4.60
N GLY A 17 13.17 7.34 3.81
CA GLY A 17 13.21 8.22 2.63
C GLY A 17 11.88 8.95 2.40
N LYS A 18 11.92 10.07 1.66
CA LYS A 18 10.69 10.75 1.19
C LYS A 18 10.26 10.15 -0.15
N GLY A 19 9.02 9.67 -0.21
CA GLY A 19 8.39 9.16 -1.43
C GLY A 19 8.16 7.65 -1.43
N PRO A 20 7.55 7.10 -2.49
CA PRO A 20 7.33 5.67 -2.64
C PRO A 20 8.65 4.89 -2.63
N ALA A 21 8.66 3.73 -1.99
CA ALA A 21 9.83 2.87 -2.00
C ALA A 21 10.05 2.28 -3.40
N PRO A 22 11.29 2.00 -3.82
CA PRO A 22 11.58 1.40 -5.12
C PRO A 22 11.29 -0.11 -5.12
N VAL A 23 10.05 -0.50 -4.82
CA VAL A 23 9.61 -1.90 -4.62
C VAL A 23 9.82 -2.81 -5.83
N HIS A 24 9.97 -2.24 -7.02
CA HIS A 24 10.27 -2.97 -8.26
C HIS A 24 11.73 -3.48 -8.31
N LEU A 25 12.64 -2.93 -7.49
CA LEU A 25 14.03 -3.38 -7.41
C LEU A 25 14.22 -4.57 -6.46
N TRP A 26 13.22 -4.89 -5.64
CA TRP A 26 13.33 -5.91 -4.59
C TRP A 26 12.60 -7.17 -5.01
N ASN A 27 13.24 -8.32 -4.91
CA ASN A 27 12.64 -9.62 -5.21
C ASN A 27 12.89 -10.61 -4.07
N PRO A 28 12.43 -10.31 -2.84
CA PRO A 28 12.57 -11.24 -1.72
C PRO A 28 11.61 -12.42 -1.87
N ASP A 29 11.88 -13.48 -1.11
CA ASP A 29 11.03 -14.65 -1.06
C ASP A 29 9.64 -14.32 -0.50
N PHE A 30 8.64 -15.05 -0.98
CA PHE A 30 7.27 -14.89 -0.49
C PHE A 30 7.13 -15.51 0.91
N CYS A 31 6.79 -14.66 1.88
CA CYS A 31 6.68 -15.03 3.29
C CYS A 31 5.23 -15.40 3.71
N GLY A 32 4.31 -15.50 2.73
CA GLY A 32 2.90 -15.82 2.96
C GLY A 32 2.00 -14.58 2.97
N ASN A 33 0.70 -14.83 3.19
CA ASN A 33 -0.30 -13.77 3.35
C ASN A 33 -0.35 -13.33 4.82
N ILE A 34 -0.76 -12.07 5.02
CA ILE A 34 -1.13 -11.52 6.33
C ILE A 34 -2.60 -11.09 6.30
N ASP A 35 -3.28 -11.09 7.45
CA ASP A 35 -4.63 -10.52 7.57
C ASP A 35 -4.60 -8.98 7.51
N MET A 36 -4.22 -8.46 6.34
CA MET A 36 -4.26 -7.07 5.94
C MET A 36 -5.20 -6.94 4.75
N ARG A 37 -6.17 -6.03 4.85
CA ARG A 37 -7.17 -5.80 3.80
C ARG A 37 -7.36 -4.32 3.52
N ILE A 38 -7.32 -3.95 2.25
CA ILE A 38 -7.76 -2.63 1.78
C ILE A 38 -9.18 -2.79 1.26
N ALA A 39 -10.14 -2.20 1.97
CA ALA A 39 -11.54 -2.20 1.57
C ALA A 39 -11.78 -1.27 0.37
N ARG A 40 -12.90 -1.46 -0.33
CA ARG A 40 -13.27 -0.62 -1.49
C ARG A 40 -13.31 0.89 -1.19
N ASP A 41 -13.63 1.27 0.04
CA ASP A 41 -13.66 2.68 0.48
C ASP A 41 -12.26 3.25 0.83
N GLY A 42 -11.21 2.44 0.69
CA GLY A 42 -9.83 2.80 1.04
C GLY A 42 -9.47 2.59 2.51
N THR A 43 -10.39 2.07 3.33
CA THR A 43 -10.10 1.75 4.73
C THR A 43 -9.18 0.53 4.82
N TRP A 44 -8.07 0.69 5.54
CA TRP A 44 -7.15 -0.41 5.83
C TRP A 44 -7.60 -1.14 7.09
N PHE A 45 -7.63 -2.46 7.03
CA PHE A 45 -7.93 -3.35 8.15
C PHE A 45 -6.73 -4.24 8.42
N TYR A 46 -6.45 -4.46 9.70
CA TYR A 46 -5.50 -5.46 10.15
C TYR A 46 -6.16 -6.33 11.22
N GLN A 47 -6.14 -7.65 11.03
CA GLN A 47 -6.82 -8.61 11.93
C GLN A 47 -8.29 -8.22 12.18
N GLY A 48 -9.00 -7.87 11.09
CA GLY A 48 -10.39 -7.40 11.13
C GLY A 48 -10.63 -6.01 11.74
N THR A 49 -9.60 -5.34 12.27
CA THR A 49 -9.73 -4.04 12.95
C THR A 49 -9.27 -2.89 12.04
N PRO A 50 -10.04 -1.79 11.89
CA PRO A 50 -9.64 -0.68 11.05
C PRO A 50 -8.43 0.09 11.61
N ILE A 51 -7.49 0.44 10.75
CA ILE A 51 -6.29 1.22 11.09
C ILE A 51 -6.61 2.72 10.99
N GLY A 52 -6.95 3.35 12.11
CA GLY A 52 -7.23 4.81 12.16
C GLY A 52 -5.98 5.71 12.07
N ARG A 53 -4.77 5.14 12.16
CA ARG A 53 -3.51 5.91 12.20
C ARG A 53 -3.01 6.23 10.79
N LYS A 54 -3.45 7.37 10.23
CA LYS A 54 -3.08 7.83 8.87
C LYS A 54 -1.57 7.72 8.54
N PRO A 55 -0.62 8.11 9.42
CA PRO A 55 0.81 7.94 9.11
C PRO A 55 1.24 6.49 8.87
N MET A 56 0.58 5.53 9.52
CA MET A 56 0.87 4.09 9.35
C MET A 56 0.30 3.57 8.03
N VAL A 57 -0.92 3.98 7.66
CA VAL A 57 -1.50 3.67 6.33
C VAL A 57 -0.62 4.21 5.21
N LYS A 58 -0.20 5.48 5.30
CA LYS A 58 0.71 6.10 4.33
C LYS A 58 2.06 5.40 4.22
N LEU A 59 2.51 4.81 5.31
CA LEU A 59 3.76 4.08 5.37
C LEU A 59 3.66 2.74 4.62
N PHE A 60 2.61 1.96 4.87
CA PHE A 60 2.38 0.72 4.12
C PHE A 60 2.04 0.98 2.65
N SER A 61 1.32 2.06 2.34
CA SER A 61 1.02 2.40 0.95
C SER A 61 2.27 2.71 0.11
N ASN A 62 3.38 3.12 0.73
CA ASN A 62 4.64 3.37 0.02
C ASN A 62 5.35 2.10 -0.43
N ILE A 63 4.98 0.94 0.10
CA ILE A 63 5.61 -0.35 -0.20
C ILE A 63 4.67 -1.33 -0.91
N ILE A 64 3.54 -0.85 -1.41
CA ILE A 64 2.62 -1.70 -2.15
C ILE A 64 3.16 -1.97 -3.56
N ARG A 65 3.07 -3.22 -4.01
CA ARG A 65 3.39 -3.63 -5.37
C ARG A 65 2.30 -4.54 -5.90
N ARG A 66 1.96 -4.36 -7.18
CA ARG A 66 1.10 -5.28 -7.93
C ARG A 66 1.97 -6.22 -8.74
N ASP A 67 1.82 -7.52 -8.53
CA ASP A 67 2.44 -8.56 -9.36
C ASP A 67 1.31 -9.36 -10.02
N GLY A 68 1.13 -9.19 -11.33
CA GLY A 68 -0.04 -9.75 -12.02
C GLY A 68 -1.33 -9.10 -11.53
N ASP A 69 -2.25 -9.90 -11.01
CA ASP A 69 -3.52 -9.43 -10.42
C ASP A 69 -3.51 -9.38 -8.89
N ASP A 70 -2.42 -9.79 -8.26
CA ASP A 70 -2.26 -9.84 -6.82
C ASP A 70 -1.49 -8.62 -6.27
N TYR A 71 -1.71 -8.31 -4.99
CA TYR A 71 -1.10 -7.20 -4.29
C TYR A 71 -0.25 -7.66 -3.10
N PHE A 72 0.89 -7.00 -2.94
CA PHE A 72 1.89 -7.34 -1.94
C PHE A 72 2.45 -6.10 -1.26
N LEU A 73 2.87 -6.25 -0.02
CA LEU A 73 3.77 -5.30 0.65
C LEU A 73 5.20 -5.83 0.53
N ILE A 74 6.10 -5.00 0.00
CA ILE A 74 7.48 -5.39 -0.33
C ILE A 74 8.48 -4.55 0.46
N THR A 75 9.38 -5.20 1.17
CA THR A 75 10.62 -4.62 1.71
C THR A 75 11.83 -5.30 1.07
N PRO A 76 13.07 -4.88 1.36
CA PRO A 76 14.24 -5.54 0.79
C PRO A 76 14.37 -7.04 1.12
N VAL A 77 13.76 -7.52 2.22
CA VAL A 77 13.91 -8.90 2.71
C VAL A 77 12.60 -9.66 2.86
N GLU A 78 11.46 -9.01 2.67
CA GLU A 78 10.15 -9.63 2.90
C GLU A 78 9.14 -9.26 1.79
N LYS A 79 8.42 -10.26 1.30
CA LYS A 79 7.23 -10.09 0.43
C LYS A 79 6.05 -10.79 1.08
N VAL A 80 5.03 -10.02 1.45
CA VAL A 80 3.78 -10.54 2.04
C VAL A 80 2.57 -10.16 1.19
N GLY A 81 1.65 -11.10 1.02
CA GLY A 81 0.41 -10.88 0.28
C GLY A 81 -0.66 -10.22 1.14
N ILE A 82 -1.46 -9.34 0.53
CA ILE A 82 -2.57 -8.63 1.16
C ILE A 82 -3.83 -8.76 0.32
N THR A 83 -4.99 -8.53 0.92
CA THR A 83 -6.27 -8.49 0.19
C THR A 83 -6.59 -7.05 -0.23
N VAL A 84 -6.93 -6.85 -1.50
CA VAL A 84 -7.45 -5.58 -2.02
C VAL A 84 -8.79 -5.86 -2.67
N GLU A 85 -9.87 -5.27 -2.16
CA GLU A 85 -11.23 -5.55 -2.65
C GLU A 85 -11.54 -4.97 -4.03
N ASP A 86 -10.86 -3.89 -4.40
CA ASP A 86 -11.11 -3.17 -5.65
C ASP A 86 -9.84 -2.49 -6.17
N ALA A 87 -9.37 -1.46 -5.46
CA ALA A 87 -8.16 -0.72 -5.79
C ALA A 87 -7.36 -0.38 -4.52
N PRO A 88 -6.01 -0.27 -4.62
CA PRO A 88 -5.16 0.05 -3.47
C PRO A 88 -5.27 1.51 -3.00
N PHE A 89 -5.82 2.38 -3.84
CA PHE A 89 -5.96 3.82 -3.59
C PHE A 89 -7.34 4.29 -4.05
N VAL A 90 -7.91 5.25 -3.32
CA VAL A 90 -9.16 5.93 -3.68
C VAL A 90 -8.83 7.37 -3.99
N ALA A 91 -9.18 7.86 -5.17
CA ALA A 91 -9.05 9.28 -5.49
C ALA A 91 -10.16 10.07 -4.76
N VAL A 92 -9.76 10.99 -3.89
CA VAL A 92 -10.67 11.80 -3.05
C VAL A 92 -10.85 13.23 -3.55
N THR A 93 -9.92 13.71 -4.37
CA THR A 93 -9.96 15.06 -4.95
C THR A 93 -9.48 15.04 -6.40
N LEU A 94 -10.06 15.91 -7.22
CA LEU A 94 -9.67 16.20 -8.59
C LEU A 94 -9.46 17.71 -8.76
N ASP A 95 -8.25 18.11 -9.15
CA ASP A 95 -7.91 19.46 -9.57
C ASP A 95 -7.82 19.52 -11.10
N VAL A 96 -8.42 20.55 -11.69
CA VAL A 96 -8.41 20.81 -13.14
C VAL A 96 -7.59 22.05 -13.42
N GLU A 97 -6.53 21.90 -14.20
CA GLU A 97 -5.67 23.00 -14.65
C GLU A 97 -5.87 23.20 -16.17
N GLY A 98 -6.07 24.43 -16.63
CA GLY A 98 -6.31 24.72 -18.06
C GLY A 98 -7.76 24.51 -18.50
N GLN A 99 -7.99 24.41 -19.82
CA GLN A 99 -9.33 24.31 -20.42
C GLN A 99 -9.34 23.43 -21.69
N GLY A 100 -10.53 22.95 -22.05
CA GLY A 100 -10.77 22.19 -23.29
C GLY A 100 -9.99 20.89 -23.35
N GLU A 101 -9.52 20.53 -24.54
CA GLU A 101 -8.75 19.29 -24.78
C GLU A 101 -7.34 19.33 -24.16
N SER A 102 -6.85 20.52 -23.79
CA SER A 102 -5.54 20.72 -23.16
C SER A 102 -5.56 20.73 -21.63
N GLN A 103 -6.73 20.49 -21.01
CA GLN A 103 -6.81 20.49 -19.55
C GLN A 103 -6.00 19.34 -18.93
N VAL A 104 -5.45 19.58 -17.75
CA VAL A 104 -4.74 18.59 -16.94
C VAL A 104 -5.59 18.24 -15.74
N LEU A 105 -5.83 16.95 -15.54
CA LEU A 105 -6.57 16.41 -14.41
C LEU A 105 -5.59 15.82 -13.39
N ARG A 106 -5.53 16.40 -12.19
CA ARG A 106 -4.66 15.96 -11.10
C ARG A 106 -5.51 15.36 -9.99
N PHE A 107 -5.26 14.09 -9.68
CA PHE A 107 -5.96 13.39 -8.60
C PHE A 107 -5.13 13.37 -7.31
N THR A 108 -5.81 13.47 -6.18
CA THR A 108 -5.24 13.19 -4.85
C THR A 108 -5.92 11.97 -4.26
N THR A 109 -5.14 11.08 -3.66
CA THR A 109 -5.57 9.84 -3.00
C THR A 109 -5.32 9.90 -1.50
#